data_AF-A0A658YW97-F1
#
_entry.id   AF-A0A658YW97-F1
#
_cell.length_a   1.000
_cell.length_b   1.000
_cell.length_c   1.000
_cell.angle_alpha   90.00
_cell.angle_beta   90.00
_cell.angle_gamma   90.00
#
_symmetry.space_group_name_H-M   'P 1'
#
loop_
_entity.id
_entity.type
_entity.pdbx_description
1 polymer ?
#
loop_
_entity_poly.entity_id
_entity_poly.type
_entity_poly.pdbx_seq_one_letter_code
_entity_poly.pdbx_strand_id
1 'polypeptide(L)'
;MVGCYSGKPLNTQNIDSLAAEGIRFNSAYTCSPVCTPARAGLFTGIYANQSGPWTNNVAPGKNISTMGRYFKDAGYHTCYIGKWHLDGHDYFGTGECPPEWDADYWFDGANYLSELTEKEISLWRNGLNSVEDLQANHIDETFTWAHRISNRAVDFLQ
;
A
#
# COMPACT_ATOMS: atom_id res chain seq x y z
N MET A 1 -2.76 -9.85 12.86
CA MET A 1 -3.96 -10.61 13.26
C MET A 1 -5.09 -9.62 13.46
N VAL A 2 -6.33 -9.98 13.11
CA VAL A 2 -7.52 -9.13 13.31
C VAL A 2 -8.55 -9.87 14.17
N GLY A 3 -9.30 -9.14 15.00
CA GLY A 3 -10.22 -9.67 16.00
C GLY A 3 -11.19 -10.70 15.42
N CYS A 4 -11.87 -10.33 14.33
CA CYS A 4 -12.89 -11.11 13.65
C CYS A 4 -12.44 -12.46 13.06
N TYR A 5 -11.12 -12.74 13.01
CA TYR A 5 -10.57 -14.05 12.63
C TYR A 5 -9.81 -14.75 13.75
N SER A 6 -9.31 -14.00 14.74
CA SER A 6 -8.35 -14.52 15.72
C SER A 6 -8.99 -15.27 16.89
N GLY A 7 -10.30 -15.07 17.15
CA GLY A 7 -10.96 -15.56 18.36
C GLY A 7 -10.41 -14.97 19.66
N LYS A 8 -9.57 -13.93 19.58
CA LYS A 8 -8.97 -13.22 20.72
C LYS A 8 -9.42 -11.76 20.72
N PRO A 9 -9.53 -11.12 21.89
CA PRO A 9 -9.80 -9.69 21.95
C PRO A 9 -8.58 -8.91 21.44
N LEU A 10 -8.68 -8.40 20.21
CA LEU A 10 -7.70 -7.50 19.59
C LEU A 10 -8.34 -6.13 19.38
N ASN A 11 -7.51 -5.07 19.39
CA ASN A 11 -7.97 -3.70 19.21
C ASN A 11 -8.18 -3.39 17.71
N THR A 12 -9.22 -3.95 17.11
CA THR A 12 -9.51 -3.86 15.66
C THR A 12 -10.96 -3.53 15.34
N GLN A 13 -11.63 -2.76 16.20
CA GLN A 13 -13.09 -2.57 16.16
C GLN A 13 -13.60 -2.06 14.81
N ASN A 14 -12.85 -1.18 14.14
CA ASN A 14 -13.22 -0.67 12.82
C ASN A 14 -13.20 -1.77 11.74
N ILE A 15 -12.21 -2.67 11.77
CA ILE A 15 -12.13 -3.82 10.85
C ILE A 15 -13.19 -4.86 11.20
N ASP A 16 -13.44 -5.05 12.49
CA ASP A 16 -14.42 -6.02 12.98
C ASP A 16 -15.86 -5.59 12.63
N SER A 17 -16.17 -4.29 12.68
CA SER A 17 -17.45 -3.72 12.21
C SER A 17 -17.61 -3.88 10.69
N LEU A 18 -16.58 -3.59 9.88
CA LEU A 18 -16.62 -3.85 8.43
C LEU A 18 -16.91 -5.32 8.12
N ALA A 19 -16.31 -6.24 8.89
CA ALA A 19 -16.56 -7.67 8.72
C ALA A 19 -17.97 -8.11 9.18
N ALA A 20 -18.58 -7.41 10.14
CA ALA A 20 -19.93 -7.67 10.63
C ALA A 20 -21.02 -7.14 9.68
N GLU A 21 -20.74 -6.04 8.98
CA GLU A 21 -21.65 -5.39 8.04
C GLU A 21 -21.47 -5.88 6.58
N GLY A 22 -20.37 -6.58 6.30
CA GLY A 22 -20.02 -7.08 4.97
C GLY A 22 -19.95 -8.61 4.87
N ILE A 23 -19.11 -9.08 3.93
CA ILE A 23 -18.84 -10.50 3.72
C ILE A 23 -17.43 -10.85 4.20
N ARG A 24 -17.33 -11.88 5.04
CA ARG A 24 -16.07 -12.39 5.56
C ARG A 24 -15.74 -13.75 4.94
N PHE A 25 -14.62 -13.85 4.24
CA PHE A 25 -14.15 -15.10 3.63
C PHE A 25 -13.27 -15.90 4.60
N ASN A 26 -13.68 -17.13 4.96
CA ASN A 26 -12.87 -18.00 5.83
C ASN A 26 -11.75 -18.76 5.09
N SER A 27 -11.67 -18.61 3.78
CA SER A 27 -10.68 -19.29 2.93
C SER A 27 -10.34 -18.40 1.74
N ALA A 28 -9.41 -17.48 1.95
CA ALA A 28 -8.86 -16.59 0.93
C ALA A 28 -7.34 -16.80 0.86
N TYR A 29 -6.81 -17.07 -0.33
CA TYR A 29 -5.40 -17.40 -0.54
C TYR A 29 -4.78 -16.42 -1.54
N THR A 30 -3.56 -15.96 -1.24
CA THR A 30 -2.76 -15.19 -2.20
C THR A 30 -2.26 -16.09 -3.33
N CYS A 31 -2.15 -15.53 -4.54
CA CYS A 31 -1.55 -16.22 -5.68
C CYS A 31 -0.05 -16.48 -5.51
N SER A 32 0.61 -15.74 -4.62
CA SER A 32 2.05 -15.87 -4.35
C SER A 32 2.42 -15.37 -2.95
N PRO A 33 3.38 -15.99 -2.24
CA PRO A 33 3.82 -15.56 -0.92
C PRO A 33 4.90 -14.45 -0.95
N VAL A 34 5.00 -13.68 -2.04
CA VAL A 34 5.95 -12.56 -2.20
C VAL A 34 5.26 -11.30 -2.76
N CYS A 35 5.78 -10.11 -2.44
CA CYS A 35 5.10 -8.84 -2.60
C CYS A 35 4.67 -8.54 -4.05
N THR A 36 5.61 -8.40 -4.99
CA THR A 36 5.29 -8.01 -6.37
C THR A 36 4.40 -9.06 -7.06
N PRO A 37 4.69 -10.37 -7.02
CA PRO A 37 3.80 -11.37 -7.63
C PRO A 37 2.40 -11.46 -7.00
N ALA A 38 2.28 -11.29 -5.67
CA ALA A 38 0.97 -11.25 -5.00
C ALA A 38 0.15 -10.03 -5.45
N ARG A 39 0.79 -8.86 -5.49
CA ARG A 39 0.18 -7.61 -5.96
C ARG A 39 -0.19 -7.69 -7.43
N ALA A 40 0.67 -8.26 -8.27
CA ALA A 40 0.37 -8.45 -9.68
C ALA A 40 -0.90 -9.29 -9.84
N GLY A 41 -1.01 -10.40 -9.09
CA GLY A 41 -2.24 -11.20 -9.02
C GLY A 41 -3.47 -10.38 -8.65
N LEU A 42 -3.37 -9.59 -7.58
CA LEU A 42 -4.47 -8.76 -7.09
C LEU A 42 -4.88 -7.67 -8.10
N PHE A 43 -3.92 -6.92 -8.64
CA PHE A 43 -4.19 -5.76 -9.49
C PHE A 43 -4.54 -6.13 -10.93
N THR A 44 -4.06 -7.25 -11.45
CA THR A 44 -4.29 -7.63 -12.85
C THR A 44 -5.44 -8.63 -13.00
N GLY A 45 -5.84 -9.29 -11.91
CA GLY A 45 -6.86 -10.35 -11.93
C GLY A 45 -6.38 -11.66 -12.57
N ILE A 46 -5.10 -11.77 -12.91
CA ILE A 46 -4.49 -12.95 -13.53
C ILE A 46 -3.24 -13.37 -12.75
N TYR A 47 -2.86 -14.64 -12.85
CA TYR A 47 -1.73 -15.17 -12.10
C TYR A 47 -0.40 -14.50 -12.49
N ALA A 48 0.55 -14.50 -11.57
CA ALA A 48 1.84 -13.84 -11.75
C ALA A 48 2.68 -14.44 -12.90
N ASN A 49 2.51 -15.73 -13.20
CA ASN A 49 3.10 -16.38 -14.37
C ASN A 49 2.48 -15.91 -15.71
N GLN A 50 1.29 -15.30 -15.69
CA GLN A 50 0.64 -14.70 -16.86
C GLN A 50 0.94 -13.20 -16.95
N SER A 51 0.91 -12.49 -15.83
CA SER A 51 1.21 -11.04 -15.79
C SER A 51 2.70 -10.72 -15.89
N GLY A 52 3.60 -11.66 -15.55
CA GLY A 52 5.05 -11.53 -15.71
C GLY A 52 5.88 -11.73 -14.43
N PRO A 53 5.51 -11.18 -13.25
CA PRO A 53 6.42 -11.17 -12.10
C PRO A 53 6.55 -12.54 -11.42
N TRP A 54 7.74 -13.14 -11.44
CA TRP A 54 8.03 -14.36 -10.65
C TRP A 54 8.75 -14.07 -9.33
N THR A 55 9.21 -12.84 -9.11
CA THR A 55 9.88 -12.38 -7.88
C THR A 55 9.59 -10.90 -7.65
N ASN A 56 10.05 -10.35 -6.52
CA ASN A 56 9.99 -8.92 -6.26
C ASN A 56 10.80 -8.12 -7.29
N ASN A 57 10.40 -6.87 -7.52
CA ASN A 57 11.13 -5.92 -8.38
C ASN A 57 11.14 -6.33 -9.87
N VAL A 58 10.15 -7.13 -10.29
CA VAL A 58 9.90 -7.43 -11.71
C VAL A 58 8.53 -6.87 -12.05
N ALA A 59 8.46 -5.86 -12.92
CA ALA A 59 7.19 -5.26 -13.33
C ALA A 59 6.33 -6.26 -14.13
N PRO A 60 4.99 -6.15 -14.05
CA PRO A 60 4.11 -6.78 -15.03
C PRO A 60 4.44 -6.37 -16.47
N GLY A 61 4.05 -7.19 -17.45
CA GLY A 61 4.20 -6.86 -18.86
C GLY A 61 3.51 -5.54 -19.22
N LYS A 62 4.10 -4.75 -20.12
CA LYS A 62 3.59 -3.42 -20.52
C LYS A 62 2.19 -3.44 -21.14
N ASN A 63 1.75 -4.59 -21.63
CA ASN A 63 0.43 -4.82 -22.21
C ASN A 63 -0.60 -5.36 -21.20
N ILE A 64 -0.23 -5.52 -19.93
CA ILE A 64 -1.12 -6.02 -18.88
C ILE A 64 -1.78 -4.82 -18.19
N SER A 65 -3.11 -4.77 -18.25
CA SER A 65 -3.89 -3.73 -17.57
C SER A 65 -4.16 -4.09 -16.12
N THR A 66 -4.17 -3.07 -15.26
CA THR A 66 -4.54 -3.18 -13.84
C THR A 66 -6.03 -2.86 -13.65
N MET A 67 -6.58 -3.19 -12.48
CA MET A 67 -7.93 -2.80 -12.07
C MET A 67 -8.14 -1.29 -12.15
N GLY A 68 -7.09 -0.49 -11.90
CA GLY A 68 -7.15 0.96 -12.02
C GLY A 68 -7.49 1.40 -13.44
N ARG A 69 -6.86 0.78 -14.45
CA ARG A 69 -7.16 1.09 -15.85
C ARG A 69 -8.61 0.76 -16.20
N TYR A 70 -9.08 -0.42 -15.80
CA TYR A 70 -10.45 -0.86 -16.07
C TYR A 70 -11.49 0.07 -15.41
N PHE A 71 -11.27 0.47 -14.15
CA PHE A 71 -12.16 1.40 -13.46
C PHE A 71 -12.14 2.80 -14.09
N LYS A 72 -10.96 3.32 -14.42
CA LYS A 72 -10.81 4.61 -15.10
C LYS A 72 -11.51 4.64 -16.45
N ASP A 73 -11.34 3.60 -17.27
CA ASP A 73 -12.00 3.48 -18.57
C ASP A 73 -13.54 3.37 -18.43
N ALA A 74 -14.03 2.86 -17.31
CA ALA A 74 -15.45 2.84 -16.96
C ALA A 74 -15.98 4.17 -16.38
N GLY A 75 -15.15 5.21 -16.29
CA GLY A 75 -15.54 6.54 -15.82
C GLY A 75 -15.44 6.75 -14.31
N TYR A 76 -14.81 5.83 -13.57
CA TYR A 76 -14.54 6.05 -12.15
C TYR A 76 -13.35 6.99 -11.95
N HIS A 77 -13.45 7.83 -10.92
CA HIS A 77 -12.30 8.54 -10.37
C HIS A 77 -11.50 7.57 -9.51
N THR A 78 -10.23 7.34 -9.88
CA THR A 78 -9.39 6.29 -9.31
C THR A 78 -8.13 6.89 -8.69
N CYS A 79 -7.82 6.51 -7.44
CA CYS A 79 -6.55 6.85 -6.80
C CYS A 79 -5.84 5.60 -6.28
N TYR A 80 -4.53 5.72 -6.08
CA TYR A 80 -3.75 4.76 -5.31
C TYR A 80 -2.79 5.49 -4.38
N ILE A 81 -2.84 5.16 -3.10
CA ILE A 81 -2.04 5.79 -2.05
C ILE A 81 -1.40 4.69 -1.22
N GLY A 82 -0.07 4.65 -1.18
CA GLY A 82 0.69 3.70 -0.37
C GLY A 82 1.72 2.90 -1.16
N LYS A 83 2.17 1.77 -0.59
CA LYS A 83 3.19 0.91 -1.19
C LYS A 83 2.71 0.36 -2.53
N TRP A 84 3.38 0.66 -3.63
CA TRP A 84 2.99 0.16 -4.96
C TRP A 84 3.62 -1.18 -5.31
N HIS A 85 4.94 -1.19 -5.59
CA HIS A 85 5.77 -2.39 -5.82
C HIS A 85 5.43 -3.19 -7.10
N LEU A 86 4.83 -2.54 -8.10
CA LEU A 86 4.57 -3.08 -9.45
C LEU A 86 5.33 -2.33 -10.57
N ASP A 87 6.09 -1.32 -10.20
CA ASP A 87 6.94 -0.49 -11.07
C ASP A 87 8.22 -1.21 -11.53
N GLY A 88 8.60 -2.33 -10.89
CA GLY A 88 9.80 -3.09 -11.24
C GLY A 88 11.11 -2.49 -10.70
N HIS A 89 11.01 -1.54 -9.77
CA HIS A 89 12.15 -0.99 -9.06
C HIS A 89 12.22 -1.55 -7.63
N ASP A 90 12.85 -0.82 -6.73
CA ASP A 90 13.11 -1.26 -5.37
C ASP A 90 11.83 -1.33 -4.51
N TYR A 91 12.02 -1.48 -3.20
CA TYR A 91 10.91 -1.62 -2.27
C TYR A 91 10.04 -0.34 -2.13
N PHE A 92 10.61 0.83 -2.43
CA PHE A 92 10.00 2.14 -2.20
C PHE A 92 9.23 2.65 -3.42
N GLY A 93 9.61 2.22 -4.62
CA GLY A 93 9.00 2.63 -5.88
C GLY A 93 9.80 3.74 -6.55
N THR A 94 9.16 4.43 -7.50
CA THR A 94 9.80 5.49 -8.30
C THR A 94 9.27 6.88 -7.98
N GLY A 95 8.15 6.98 -7.26
CA GLY A 95 7.43 8.24 -7.06
C GLY A 95 6.66 8.69 -8.29
N GLU A 96 6.69 7.92 -9.39
CA GLU A 96 6.00 8.22 -10.63
C GLU A 96 4.61 7.57 -10.62
N CYS A 97 3.58 8.41 -10.80
CA CYS A 97 2.19 7.94 -10.86
C CYS A 97 1.89 7.23 -12.19
N PRO A 98 1.43 5.96 -12.17
CA PRO A 98 0.86 5.33 -13.35
C PRO A 98 -0.37 6.10 -13.88
N PRO A 99 -0.59 6.11 -15.21
CA PRO A 99 -1.60 6.95 -15.85
C PRO A 99 -3.03 6.56 -15.49
N GLU A 100 -3.27 5.38 -14.91
CA GLU A 100 -4.58 4.95 -14.45
C GLU A 100 -5.01 5.51 -13.09
N TRP A 101 -4.11 6.19 -12.36
CA TRP A 101 -4.41 6.79 -11.07
C TRP A 101 -4.41 8.31 -11.16
N ASP A 102 -5.06 8.95 -10.19
CA ASP A 102 -4.97 10.38 -9.99
C ASP A 102 -3.59 10.75 -9.40
N ALA A 103 -2.87 11.61 -10.13
CA ALA A 103 -1.53 12.04 -9.76
C ALA A 103 -1.52 13.01 -8.57
N ASP A 104 -2.62 13.74 -8.32
CA ASP A 104 -2.72 14.65 -7.18
C ASP A 104 -2.76 13.88 -5.85
N TYR A 105 -3.20 12.62 -5.90
CA TYR A 105 -3.30 11.72 -4.75
C TYR A 105 -2.22 10.64 -4.73
N TRP A 106 -1.40 10.49 -5.77
CA TRP A 106 -0.36 9.46 -5.78
C TRP A 106 0.69 9.71 -4.70
N PHE A 107 0.91 8.71 -3.85
CA PHE A 107 1.91 8.80 -2.79
C PHE A 107 2.48 7.43 -2.44
N ASP A 108 3.64 7.11 -3.00
CA ASP A 108 4.39 5.87 -2.73
C ASP A 108 5.58 6.10 -1.76
N GLY A 109 6.36 5.04 -1.52
CA GLY A 109 7.46 5.10 -0.57
C GLY A 109 8.57 6.06 -1.01
N ALA A 110 8.79 6.21 -2.32
CA ALA A 110 9.75 7.16 -2.86
C ALA A 110 9.26 8.61 -2.65
N ASN A 111 7.97 8.89 -2.84
CA ASN A 111 7.41 10.20 -2.52
C ASN A 111 7.62 10.54 -1.03
N TYR A 112 7.33 9.61 -0.12
CA TYR A 112 7.59 9.84 1.31
C TYR A 112 9.05 10.10 1.63
N LEU A 113 9.97 9.27 1.11
CA LEU A 113 11.39 9.48 1.35
C LEU A 113 11.89 10.82 0.78
N SER A 114 11.30 11.30 -0.33
CA SER A 114 11.64 12.59 -0.91
C SER A 114 11.21 13.80 -0.06
N GLU A 115 10.22 13.62 0.80
CA GLU A 115 9.74 14.65 1.74
C GLU A 115 10.55 14.69 3.05
N LEU A 116 11.48 13.75 3.27
CA LEU A 116 12.29 13.65 4.48
C LEU A 116 13.71 14.16 4.26
N THR A 117 14.29 14.73 5.30
CA THR A 117 15.72 15.02 5.37
C THR A 117 16.55 13.74 5.55
N GLU A 118 17.85 13.78 5.25
CA GLU A 118 18.75 12.63 5.46
C GLU A 118 18.76 12.16 6.94
N LYS A 119 18.69 13.10 7.87
CA LYS A 119 18.61 12.81 9.32
C LYS A 119 17.32 12.05 9.63
N GLU A 120 16.20 12.51 9.10
CA GLU A 120 14.89 11.86 9.27
C GLU A 120 14.84 10.48 8.63
N ILE A 121 15.43 10.30 7.45
CA ILE A 121 15.56 8.98 6.81
C ILE A 121 16.39 8.05 7.70
N SER A 122 17.50 8.52 8.26
CA SER A 122 18.33 7.74 9.17
C SER A 122 17.57 7.32 10.42
N LEU A 123 16.80 8.24 11.02
CA LEU A 123 15.94 7.96 12.17
C LEU A 123 14.86 6.94 11.80
N TRP A 124 14.14 7.15 10.71
CA TRP A 124 13.09 6.26 10.23
C TRP A 124 13.60 4.83 9.99
N ARG A 125 14.80 4.67 9.43
CA ARG A 125 15.38 3.35 9.13
C ARG A 125 15.84 2.59 10.37
N ASN A 126 16.53 3.29 11.28
CA ASN A 126 17.33 2.61 12.31
C ASN A 126 17.20 3.20 13.72
N GLY A 127 16.58 4.37 13.87
CA GLY A 127 16.62 5.16 15.10
C GLY A 127 15.33 5.18 15.91
N LEU A 128 14.22 4.59 15.41
CA LEU A 128 12.90 4.67 16.04
C LEU A 128 12.36 3.26 16.36
N ASN A 129 13.01 2.55 17.29
CA ASN A 129 12.69 1.14 17.60
C ASN A 129 11.88 0.97 18.88
N SER A 130 11.66 2.05 19.63
CA SER A 130 10.95 2.07 20.91
C SER A 130 10.09 3.32 21.05
N VAL A 131 9.18 3.32 22.03
CA VAL A 131 8.37 4.49 22.36
C VAL A 131 9.25 5.62 22.89
N GLU A 132 10.27 5.26 23.66
CA GLU A 132 11.26 6.17 24.21
C GLU A 132 12.05 6.86 23.09
N ASP A 133 12.44 6.13 22.03
CA ASP A 133 13.11 6.72 20.86
C ASP A 133 12.20 7.73 20.14
N LEU A 134 10.91 7.41 19.97
CA LEU A 134 9.93 8.31 19.37
C LEU A 134 9.81 9.60 20.19
N GLN A 135 9.71 9.48 21.52
CA GLN A 135 9.61 10.62 22.43
C GLN A 135 10.89 11.47 22.44
N ALA A 136 12.06 10.83 22.50
CA ALA A 136 13.35 11.50 22.54
C ALA A 136 13.66 12.28 21.26
N ASN A 137 13.14 11.81 20.12
CA ASN A 137 13.29 12.47 18.82
C ASN A 137 12.09 13.34 18.44
N HIS A 138 11.12 13.55 19.36
CA HIS A 138 9.93 14.35 19.13
C HIS A 138 9.13 13.94 17.88
N ILE A 139 9.03 12.63 17.64
CA ILE A 139 8.27 12.09 16.50
C ILE A 139 6.78 12.14 16.81
N ASP A 140 6.03 12.84 15.97
CA ASP A 140 4.57 12.89 15.99
C ASP A 140 3.95 12.05 14.85
N GLU A 141 2.62 11.99 14.79
CA GLU A 141 1.93 11.24 13.75
C GLU A 141 2.22 11.77 12.34
N THR A 142 2.48 13.06 12.17
CA THR A 142 2.72 13.69 10.87
C THR A 142 4.02 13.21 10.23
N PHE A 143 4.97 12.74 11.03
CA PHE A 143 6.16 12.04 10.54
C PHE A 143 5.82 10.67 9.94
N THR A 144 4.79 9.99 10.46
CA THR A 144 4.56 8.59 10.12
C THR A 144 3.99 8.42 8.71
N TRP A 145 4.53 7.42 8.00
CA TRP A 145 4.00 6.98 6.72
C TRP A 145 2.48 6.72 6.78
N ALA A 146 2.02 6.01 7.82
CA ALA A 146 0.61 5.64 7.99
C ALA A 146 -0.34 6.85 8.07
N HIS A 147 0.01 7.88 8.83
CA HIS A 147 -0.78 9.11 8.92
C HIS A 147 -0.84 9.83 7.57
N ARG A 148 0.31 9.96 6.89
CA ARG A 148 0.42 10.65 5.60
C ARG A 148 -0.40 9.99 4.50
N ILE A 149 -0.39 8.66 4.41
CA ILE A 149 -1.22 7.93 3.42
C ILE A 149 -2.70 7.94 3.80
N SER A 150 -3.03 7.85 5.09
CA SER A 150 -4.43 7.79 5.54
C SER A 150 -5.14 9.12 5.35
N ASN A 151 -4.47 10.25 5.66
CA ASN A 151 -5.07 11.57 5.45
C ASN A 151 -5.29 11.88 3.97
N ARG A 152 -4.35 11.52 3.10
CA ARG A 152 -4.53 11.65 1.64
C ARG A 152 -5.72 10.81 1.14
N ALA A 153 -5.89 9.61 1.70
CA ALA A 153 -7.02 8.75 1.33
C ALA A 153 -8.36 9.30 1.81
N VAL A 154 -8.40 9.94 2.99
CA VAL A 154 -9.59 10.65 3.48
C VAL A 154 -9.89 11.87 2.62
N ASP A 155 -8.87 12.64 2.25
CA ASP A 155 -9.01 13.83 1.40
C ASP A 155 -9.58 13.48 0.02
N PHE A 156 -9.15 12.36 -0.59
CA PHE A 156 -9.69 11.87 -1.86
C PHE A 156 -11.19 11.55 -1.81
N LEU A 157 -11.73 11.23 -0.63
CA LEU A 157 -13.13 10.83 -0.46
C LEU A 157 -14.08 12.03 -0.22
N GLN A 158 -13.56 13.25 -0.05
CA GLN A 158 -14.34 14.46 0.23
C GLN A 158 -14.76 15.17 -1.06
#